data_AF-A0A1G8AAR6-F1
#
_entry.id   AF-A0A1G8AAR6-F1
#
_cell.length_a   1.000
_cell.length_b   1.000
_cell.length_c   1.000
_cell.angle_alpha   90.00
_cell.angle_beta   90.00
_cell.angle_gamma   90.00
#
_symmetry.space_group_name_H-M   'P 1'
#
loop_
_entity.id
_entity.type
_entity.pdbx_description
1 polymer ?
#
loop_
_entity_poly.entity_id
_entity_poly.type
_entity_poly.pdbx_seq_one_letter_code
_entity_poly.pdbx_strand_id
1 'polypeptide(L)'
;MALAEDAGRIAASQYVGIEAEDISAHVILHACENSELFERHLDHDAWLWSVLYATAIRYCNKQTIDWMYYSGQYVYTPQEVRDLLIKAHTTNSDIDDYVKVNDATVAVIDLVRAFGDLRPSDQDVIRRKLDGEPVTETERKQYYRATEYLTRLLNKRLSGPDTRTDGPGTRKALSNSQAIAATQVQT
;
A
#
# COMPACT_ATOMS: atom_id res chain seq x y z
N MET A 1 -5.55 13.05 -19.34
CA MET A 1 -5.93 11.65 -19.07
C MET A 1 -4.72 10.80 -18.70
N ALA A 2 -3.68 10.72 -19.53
CA ALA A 2 -2.47 9.93 -19.22
C ALA A 2 -1.82 10.22 -17.84
N LEU A 3 -1.81 11.49 -17.38
CA LEU A 3 -1.26 11.84 -16.06
C LEU A 3 -2.06 11.26 -14.89
N ALA A 4 -3.39 11.16 -15.01
CA ALA A 4 -4.25 10.60 -13.97
C ALA A 4 -4.16 9.07 -13.91
N GLU A 5 -4.01 8.43 -15.08
CA GLU A 5 -3.72 7.00 -15.19
C GLU A 5 -2.37 6.66 -14.56
N ASP A 6 -1.33 7.45 -14.85
CA ASP A 6 -0.01 7.23 -14.26
C ASP A 6 -0.02 7.44 -12.73
N ALA A 7 -0.67 8.51 -12.26
CA ALA A 7 -0.84 8.75 -10.83
C ALA A 7 -1.59 7.60 -10.13
N GLY A 8 -2.66 7.09 -10.74
CA GLY A 8 -3.44 5.96 -10.22
C GLY A 8 -2.62 4.68 -10.15
N ARG A 9 -1.89 4.35 -11.22
CA ARG A 9 -1.00 3.18 -11.26
C ARG A 9 0.10 3.23 -10.20
N ILE A 10 0.76 4.38 -10.06
CA ILE A 10 1.83 4.56 -9.07
C ILE A 10 1.24 4.46 -7.65
N ALA A 11 0.09 5.07 -7.41
CA ALA A 11 -0.60 4.95 -6.12
C ALA A 11 -1.01 3.49 -5.84
N ALA A 12 -1.69 2.79 -6.75
CA ALA A 12 -2.10 1.40 -6.56
C ALA A 12 -0.94 0.47 -6.19
N SER A 13 0.27 0.71 -6.74
CA SER A 13 1.44 -0.10 -6.41
C SER A 13 1.85 -0.05 -4.92
N GLN A 14 1.44 1.00 -4.20
CA GLN A 14 1.72 1.22 -2.78
C GLN A 14 0.58 0.76 -1.86
N TYR A 15 -0.64 0.55 -2.38
CA TYR A 15 -1.82 0.20 -1.59
C TYR A 15 -2.40 -1.12 -2.06
N VAL A 16 -2.42 -2.10 -1.15
CA VAL A 16 -2.92 -3.45 -1.46
C VAL A 16 -4.44 -3.43 -1.54
N GLY A 17 -5.00 -4.00 -2.61
CA GLY A 17 -6.45 -4.20 -2.76
C GLY A 17 -7.22 -3.00 -3.32
N ILE A 18 -6.53 -1.94 -3.75
CA ILE A 18 -7.13 -0.79 -4.44
C ILE A 18 -6.72 -0.83 -5.90
N GLU A 19 -7.69 -0.90 -6.80
CA GLU A 19 -7.45 -0.99 -8.24
C GLU A 19 -7.03 0.37 -8.82
N ALA A 20 -6.11 0.35 -9.80
CA ALA A 20 -5.58 1.57 -10.40
C ALA A 20 -6.67 2.38 -11.12
N GLU A 21 -7.60 1.70 -11.77
CA GLU A 21 -8.72 2.28 -12.51
C GLU A 21 -9.63 3.10 -11.59
N ASP A 22 -9.92 2.60 -10.39
CA ASP A 22 -10.76 3.30 -9.41
C ASP A 22 -10.08 4.59 -8.94
N ILE A 23 -8.77 4.53 -8.68
CA ILE A 23 -7.98 5.69 -8.27
C ILE A 23 -7.96 6.72 -9.41
N SER A 24 -7.68 6.30 -10.64
CA SER A 24 -7.64 7.19 -11.80
C SER A 24 -8.99 7.83 -12.08
N ALA A 25 -10.09 7.07 -12.01
CA ALA A 25 -11.44 7.60 -12.15
C ALA A 25 -11.75 8.66 -11.07
N HIS A 26 -11.38 8.40 -9.82
CA HIS A 26 -11.54 9.36 -8.73
C HIS A 26 -10.73 10.65 -8.94
N VAL A 27 -9.48 10.51 -9.38
CA VAL A 27 -8.59 11.65 -9.68
C VAL A 27 -9.15 12.50 -10.83
N ILE A 28 -9.68 11.86 -11.88
CA ILE A 28 -10.34 12.55 -13.00
C ILE A 28 -11.59 13.29 -12.51
N LEU A 29 -12.43 12.62 -11.71
CA LEU A 29 -13.62 13.25 -11.13
C LEU A 29 -13.25 14.50 -10.33
N HIS A 30 -12.23 14.42 -9.47
CA HIS A 30 -11.75 15.56 -8.70
C HIS A 30 -11.28 16.72 -9.59
N ALA A 31 -10.58 16.42 -10.69
CA ALA A 31 -10.14 17.43 -11.64
C ALA A 31 -11.34 18.10 -12.37
N CYS A 32 -12.37 17.32 -12.73
CA CYS A 32 -13.59 17.84 -13.33
C CYS A 32 -14.40 18.72 -12.36
N GLU A 33 -14.53 18.31 -11.10
CA GLU A 33 -15.21 19.09 -10.05
C GLU A 33 -14.51 20.41 -9.73
N ASN A 34 -13.20 20.48 -9.98
CA ASN A 34 -12.35 21.64 -9.71
C ASN A 34 -11.78 22.23 -11.00
N SER A 35 -12.53 22.18 -12.11
CA SER A 35 -12.03 22.49 -13.46
C SER A 35 -11.32 23.84 -13.55
N GLU A 36 -11.86 24.90 -12.93
CA GLU A 36 -11.25 26.24 -12.93
C GLU A 36 -9.83 26.27 -12.36
N LEU A 37 -9.55 25.46 -11.33
CA LEU A 37 -8.23 25.40 -10.70
C LEU A 37 -7.21 24.74 -11.64
N PHE A 38 -7.63 23.67 -12.32
CA PHE A 38 -6.80 22.93 -13.26
C PHE A 38 -6.58 23.71 -14.56
N GLU A 39 -7.61 24.40 -15.06
CA GLU A 39 -7.54 25.27 -16.24
C GLU A 39 -6.48 26.36 -16.10
N ARG A 40 -6.36 26.97 -14.91
CA ARG A 40 -5.34 27.99 -14.61
C ARG A 40 -3.90 27.48 -14.64
N HIS A 41 -3.71 26.16 -14.56
CA HIS A 41 -2.38 25.53 -14.44
C HIS A 41 -2.15 24.48 -15.54
N LEU A 42 -2.89 24.54 -16.66
CA LEU A 42 -2.74 23.60 -17.77
C LEU A 42 -1.32 23.57 -18.34
N ASP A 43 -0.61 24.70 -18.29
CA ASP A 43 0.77 24.82 -18.81
C ASP A 43 1.84 24.35 -17.80
N HIS A 44 1.44 23.83 -16.64
CA HIS A 44 2.34 23.43 -15.56
C HIS A 44 2.23 21.93 -15.25
N ASP A 45 2.78 21.10 -16.14
CA ASP A 45 2.76 19.62 -16.03
C ASP A 45 3.24 19.10 -14.67
N ALA A 46 4.32 19.65 -14.13
CA ALA A 46 4.85 19.22 -12.83
C ALA A 46 3.85 19.51 -11.68
N TRP A 47 3.18 20.66 -11.73
CA TRP A 47 2.15 21.02 -10.77
C TRP A 47 0.94 20.11 -10.91
N LEU A 48 0.44 19.92 -12.13
CA LEU A 48 -0.67 19.02 -12.42
C LEU A 48 -0.42 17.61 -11.88
N TRP A 49 0.75 17.04 -12.22
CA TRP A 49 1.12 15.71 -11.73
C TRP A 49 1.13 15.66 -10.20
N SER A 50 1.73 16.65 -9.53
CA SER A 50 1.81 16.67 -8.07
C SER A 50 0.44 16.71 -7.39
N VAL A 51 -0.50 17.49 -7.93
CA VAL A 51 -1.86 17.62 -7.39
C VAL A 51 -2.68 16.36 -7.65
N LEU A 52 -2.57 15.78 -8.85
CA LEU A 52 -3.24 14.52 -9.20
C LEU A 52 -2.72 13.38 -8.32
N TYR A 53 -1.40 13.26 -8.16
CA TYR A 53 -0.79 12.26 -7.30
C TYR A 53 -1.17 12.45 -5.83
N ALA A 54 -1.15 13.68 -5.32
CA ALA A 54 -1.61 13.96 -3.95
C ALA A 54 -3.08 13.57 -3.74
N THR A 55 -3.92 13.76 -4.76
CA THR A 55 -5.33 13.34 -4.74
C THR A 55 -5.48 11.83 -4.74
N ALA A 56 -4.69 11.12 -5.57
CA ALA A 56 -4.63 9.66 -5.59
C ALA A 56 -4.29 9.10 -4.21
N ILE A 57 -3.24 9.62 -3.56
CA ILE A 57 -2.82 9.21 -2.23
C ILE A 57 -3.91 9.45 -1.18
N ARG A 58 -4.60 10.61 -1.23
CA ARG A 58 -5.72 10.89 -0.32
C ARG A 58 -6.85 9.88 -0.47
N TYR A 59 -7.20 9.54 -1.71
CA TYR A 59 -8.22 8.53 -1.98
C TYR A 59 -7.81 7.15 -1.43
N CYS A 60 -6.58 6.71 -1.70
CA CYS A 60 -6.08 5.44 -1.19
C CYS A 60 -6.07 5.39 0.34
N ASN A 61 -5.65 6.47 1.01
CA ASN A 61 -5.70 6.55 2.47
C ASN A 61 -7.12 6.42 2.99
N LYS A 62 -8.09 7.11 2.38
CA LYS A 62 -9.50 7.01 2.77
C LYS A 62 -10.00 5.57 2.62
N GLN A 63 -9.78 4.94 1.47
CA GLN A 63 -10.19 3.55 1.22
C GLN A 63 -9.52 2.57 2.18
N THR A 64 -8.25 2.80 2.51
CA THR A 64 -7.52 1.98 3.47
C THR A 64 -8.12 2.10 4.86
N ILE A 65 -8.42 3.33 5.32
CA ILE A 65 -9.08 3.56 6.61
C ILE A 65 -10.47 2.92 6.64
N ASP A 66 -11.26 3.10 5.59
CA ASP A 66 -12.59 2.50 5.47
C ASP A 66 -12.48 0.97 5.53
N TRP A 67 -11.55 0.38 4.77
CA TRP A 67 -11.29 -1.05 4.79
C TRP A 67 -10.86 -1.52 6.18
N MET A 68 -9.93 -0.83 6.85
CA MET A 68 -9.48 -1.17 8.19
C MET A 68 -10.62 -1.13 9.20
N TYR A 69 -11.51 -0.15 9.09
CA TYR A 69 -12.68 -0.02 9.95
C TYR A 69 -13.65 -1.19 9.78
N TYR A 70 -13.89 -1.64 8.55
CA TYR A 70 -14.83 -2.74 8.27
C TYR A 70 -14.21 -4.14 8.40
N SER A 71 -12.92 -4.31 8.08
CA SER A 71 -12.22 -5.61 8.12
C SER A 71 -11.63 -5.92 9.50
N GLY A 72 -11.41 -4.89 10.33
CA GLY A 72 -10.69 -4.99 11.61
C GLY A 72 -9.20 -5.31 11.45
N GLN A 73 -8.67 -5.30 10.21
CA GLN A 73 -7.27 -5.56 9.92
C GLN A 73 -6.55 -4.24 9.66
N TYR A 74 -5.33 -4.10 10.19
CA TYR A 74 -4.48 -2.94 9.94
C TYR A 74 -3.66 -3.15 8.66
N VAL A 75 -3.52 -2.14 7.81
CA VAL A 75 -2.64 -2.17 6.63
C VAL A 75 -1.63 -1.04 6.75
N TYR A 76 -0.34 -1.38 6.66
CA TYR A 76 0.74 -0.41 6.74
C TYR A 76 0.92 0.33 5.42
N THR A 77 1.22 1.63 5.52
CA THR A 77 1.70 2.45 4.41
C THR A 77 3.24 2.49 4.34
N PRO A 78 3.84 2.79 3.17
CA PRO A 78 5.30 2.93 3.08
C PRO A 78 5.89 4.04 3.93
N GLN A 79 5.11 5.07 4.27
CA GLN A 79 5.55 6.12 5.18
C GLN A 79 5.60 5.61 6.62
N GLU A 80 4.56 4.93 7.09
CA GLU A 80 4.53 4.34 8.43
C GLU A 80 5.66 3.33 8.64
N VAL A 81 5.94 2.48 7.64
CA VAL A 81 7.06 1.53 7.73
C VAL A 81 8.41 2.24 7.84
N ARG A 82 8.60 3.37 7.16
CA ARG A 82 9.82 4.18 7.31
C ARG A 82 9.94 4.76 8.72
N ASP A 83 8.86 5.30 9.25
CA ASP A 83 8.83 5.87 10.58
C ASP A 83 9.02 4.78 11.67
N LEU A 84 8.44 3.60 11.47
CA LEU A 84 8.62 2.42 12.31
C LEU A 84 10.09 1.97 12.31
N LEU A 85 10.76 1.92 11.16
CA LEU A 85 12.19 1.60 11.05
C LEU A 85 13.05 2.60 11.83
N ILE A 86 12.79 3.90 11.67
CA ILE A 86 13.50 4.95 12.41
C ILE A 86 13.29 4.76 13.91
N LYS A 87 12.03 4.59 14.35
CA LYS A 87 11.72 4.43 15.77
C LYS A 87 12.33 3.18 16.38
N ALA A 88 12.26 2.03 15.68
CA ALA A 88 12.89 0.79 16.12
C ALA A 88 14.41 0.94 16.28
N HIS A 89 15.05 1.61 15.32
CA HIS A 89 16.49 1.88 15.35
C HIS A 89 16.88 2.85 16.49
N THR A 90 16.17 3.97 16.65
CA THR A 90 16.50 4.98 17.69
C THR A 90 16.20 4.49 19.10
N THR A 91 15.14 3.69 19.29
CA THR A 91 14.74 3.18 20.61
C THR A 91 15.59 1.98 21.04
N ASN A 92 16.35 1.38 20.12
CA ASN A 92 17.06 0.12 20.32
C ASN A 92 16.14 -0.95 20.92
N SER A 93 14.92 -1.04 20.38
CA SER A 93 13.85 -1.91 20.88
C SER A 93 14.27 -3.37 20.81
N ASP A 94 13.94 -4.13 21.85
CA ASP A 94 14.18 -5.56 21.90
C ASP A 94 13.25 -6.31 20.94
N ILE A 95 13.63 -7.53 20.56
CA ILE A 95 12.88 -8.30 19.55
C ILE A 95 11.44 -8.61 19.99
N ASP A 96 11.19 -8.66 21.30
CA ASP A 96 9.90 -8.93 21.91
C ASP A 96 9.04 -7.66 22.12
N ASP A 97 9.58 -6.48 21.78
CA ASP A 97 8.88 -5.21 21.91
C ASP A 97 7.89 -4.96 20.76
N TYR A 98 7.05 -3.95 20.97
CA TYR A 98 6.19 -3.36 19.95
C TYR A 98 6.61 -1.93 19.66
N VAL A 99 6.65 -1.57 18.38
CA VAL A 99 6.88 -0.20 17.94
C VAL A 99 5.58 0.36 17.39
N LYS A 100 5.19 1.52 17.91
CA LYS A 100 3.98 2.24 17.48
C LYS A 100 4.33 3.57 16.83
N VAL A 101 3.79 3.83 15.65
CA VAL A 101 3.81 5.15 14.98
C VAL A 101 2.39 5.46 14.53
N ASN A 102 1.86 6.62 14.93
CA ASN A 102 0.45 6.96 14.71
C ASN A 102 -0.46 5.82 15.20
N ASP A 103 -1.32 5.28 14.33
CA ASP A 103 -2.17 4.12 14.61
C ASP A 103 -1.50 2.78 14.26
N ALA A 104 -0.36 2.80 13.57
CA ALA A 104 0.41 1.59 13.22
C ALA A 104 1.12 1.03 14.44
N THR A 105 0.88 -0.23 14.76
CA THR A 105 1.64 -0.97 15.79
C THR A 105 2.16 -2.26 15.19
N VAL A 106 3.48 -2.45 15.22
CA VAL A 106 4.14 -3.66 14.70
C VAL A 106 4.99 -4.29 15.80
N ALA A 107 4.99 -5.62 15.88
CA ALA A 107 5.95 -6.34 16.71
C ALA A 107 7.35 -6.23 16.08
N VAL A 108 8.38 -5.95 16.88
CA VAL A 108 9.76 -5.82 16.37
C VAL A 108 10.21 -7.10 15.68
N ILE A 109 9.83 -8.27 16.20
CA ILE A 109 10.10 -9.56 15.56
C ILE A 109 9.57 -9.66 14.13
N ASP A 110 8.38 -9.12 13.84
CA ASP A 110 7.80 -9.17 12.50
C ASP A 110 8.54 -8.24 11.55
N LEU A 111 8.93 -7.05 12.03
CA LEU A 111 9.76 -6.11 11.31
C LEU A 111 11.13 -6.71 10.99
N VAL A 112 11.80 -7.32 11.97
CA VAL A 112 13.10 -7.99 11.80
C VAL A 112 13.01 -9.14 10.79
N ARG A 113 11.98 -9.98 10.91
CA ARG A 113 11.77 -11.08 9.96
C ARG A 113 11.47 -10.56 8.55
N ALA A 114 10.66 -9.51 8.39
CA ALA A 114 10.36 -8.95 7.08
C ALA A 114 11.58 -8.24 6.47
N PHE A 115 12.39 -7.60 7.32
CA PHE A 115 13.66 -7.01 6.93
C PHE A 115 14.66 -8.06 6.44
N GLY A 116 14.69 -9.23 7.08
CA GLY A 116 15.51 -10.38 6.66
C GLY A 116 15.16 -10.94 5.28
N ASP A 117 13.92 -10.76 4.82
CA ASP A 117 13.46 -11.20 3.49
C ASP A 117 13.84 -10.21 2.36
N LEU A 118 14.38 -9.04 2.70
CA LEU A 118 14.89 -8.09 1.71
C LEU A 118 16.20 -8.59 1.10
N ARG A 119 16.53 -8.11 -0.11
CA ARG A 119 17.84 -8.37 -0.71
C ARG A 119 18.95 -7.74 0.14
N PRO A 120 20.16 -8.35 0.22
CA PRO A 120 21.26 -7.79 1.01
C PRO A 120 21.58 -6.33 0.65
N SER A 121 21.51 -5.97 -0.63
CA SER A 121 21.73 -4.59 -1.09
C SER A 121 20.68 -3.60 -0.58
N ASP A 122 19.44 -4.06 -0.41
CA ASP A 122 18.34 -3.22 0.09
C ASP A 122 18.43 -3.09 1.62
N GLN A 123 18.83 -4.15 2.32
CA GLN A 123 19.12 -4.12 3.75
C GLN A 123 20.26 -3.14 4.07
N ASP A 124 21.34 -3.20 3.30
CA ASP A 124 22.51 -2.32 3.45
C ASP A 124 22.13 -0.84 3.31
N VAL A 125 21.42 -0.50 2.22
CA VAL A 125 21.02 0.89 1.97
C VAL A 125 20.09 1.43 3.06
N ILE A 126 19.21 0.59 3.62
CA ILE A 126 18.36 0.98 4.74
C ILE A 126 19.18 1.21 6.01
N ARG A 127 20.09 0.30 6.36
CA ARG A 127 20.96 0.44 7.56
C ARG A 127 21.78 1.72 7.49
N ARG A 128 22.53 1.90 6.41
CA ARG A 128 23.34 3.10 6.17
C ARG A 128 22.50 4.38 6.27
N LYS A 129 21.28 4.35 5.74
CA LYS A 129 20.36 5.49 5.84
C LYS A 129 19.90 5.77 7.28
N LEU A 130 19.63 4.73 8.08
CA LEU A 130 19.26 4.84 9.49
C LEU A 130 20.43 5.33 10.36
N ASP A 131 21.65 4.87 10.06
CA ASP A 131 22.89 5.27 10.72
C ASP A 131 23.33 6.71 10.37
N GLY A 132 22.61 7.38 9.46
CA GLY A 132 22.88 8.75 9.05
C GLY A 132 24.02 8.89 8.04
N GLU A 133 24.45 7.80 7.41
CA GLU A 133 25.50 7.85 6.39
C GLU A 133 25.04 8.59 5.13
N PRO A 134 25.96 9.26 4.42
CA PRO A 134 25.66 9.87 3.14
C PRO A 134 25.27 8.80 2.12
N VAL A 135 24.11 9.02 1.48
CA VAL A 135 23.60 8.20 0.39
C VAL A 135 23.55 9.00 -0.90
N THR A 136 23.93 8.38 -2.00
CA THR A 136 23.80 8.92 -3.36
C THR A 136 22.32 9.03 -3.77
N GLU A 137 22.05 9.76 -4.85
CA GLU A 137 20.69 9.85 -5.42
C GLU A 137 20.12 8.49 -5.82
N THR A 138 20.98 7.61 -6.35
CA THR A 138 20.61 6.24 -6.73
C THR A 138 20.24 5.41 -5.51
N GLU A 139 21.06 5.46 -4.46
CA GLU A 139 20.81 4.79 -3.19
C GLU A 139 19.56 5.33 -2.50
N ARG A 140 19.29 6.64 -2.61
CA ARG A 140 18.06 7.25 -2.11
C ARG A 140 16.83 6.63 -2.79
N LYS A 141 16.83 6.50 -4.12
CA LYS A 141 15.75 5.82 -4.86
C LYS A 141 15.64 4.35 -4.48
N GLN A 142 16.78 3.68 -4.27
CA GLN A 142 16.80 2.29 -3.82
C GLN A 142 16.18 2.15 -2.43
N TYR A 143 16.50 3.05 -1.48
CA TYR A 143 15.89 3.10 -0.16
C TYR A 143 14.36 3.23 -0.21
N TYR A 144 13.83 4.13 -1.03
CA TYR A 144 12.38 4.26 -1.22
C TYR A 144 11.76 2.95 -1.73
N ARG A 145 12.34 2.34 -2.77
CA ARG A 145 11.83 1.06 -3.32
C ARG A 145 11.95 -0.09 -2.33
N ALA A 146 13.03 -0.13 -1.55
CA ALA A 146 13.25 -1.14 -0.53
C ALA A 146 12.20 -1.05 0.59
N THR A 147 11.86 0.17 1.02
CA THR A 147 10.84 0.40 2.05
C THR A 147 9.43 0.10 1.52
N GLU A 148 9.10 0.42 0.28
CA GLU A 148 7.87 -0.02 -0.38
C GLU A 148 7.77 -1.56 -0.47
N TYR A 149 8.88 -2.23 -0.77
CA TYR A 149 8.91 -3.69 -0.80
C TYR A 149 8.76 -4.30 0.60
N LEU A 150 9.42 -3.74 1.61
CA LEU A 150 9.26 -4.14 3.01
C LEU A 150 7.80 -3.99 3.47
N THR A 151 7.15 -2.90 3.09
CA THR A 151 5.73 -2.65 3.38
C THR A 151 4.84 -3.75 2.82
N ARG A 152 5.07 -4.15 1.57
CA ARG A 152 4.36 -5.28 0.94
C ARG A 152 4.59 -6.59 1.68
N LEU A 153 5.81 -6.85 2.17
CA LEU A 153 6.11 -8.05 2.95
C LEU A 153 5.38 -8.06 4.31
N LEU A 154 5.32 -6.93 5.00
CA LEU A 154 4.57 -6.79 6.26
C LEU A 154 3.07 -6.99 6.04
N ASN A 155 2.50 -6.32 5.04
CA ASN A 155 1.07 -6.44 4.72
C ASN A 155 0.68 -7.84 4.24
N LYS A 156 1.57 -8.53 3.50
CA LYS A 156 1.35 -9.91 3.07
C LYS A 156 1.25 -10.88 4.25
N ARG A 157 2.00 -10.64 5.33
CA ARG A 157 1.98 -11.50 6.52
C ARG A 157 0.74 -11.27 7.37
N LEU A 158 0.22 -10.05 7.38
CA LEU A 158 -1.08 -9.73 7.99
C LEU A 158 -2.25 -10.31 7.20
N SER A 159 -2.10 -10.38 5.87
CA SER A 159 -3.04 -11.02 4.95
C SER A 159 -2.87 -12.54 4.97
N GLY A 160 -3.25 -13.19 6.08
CA GLY A 160 -3.35 -14.66 6.14
C GLY A 160 -4.31 -15.24 5.07
N PRO A 161 -4.38 -16.57 4.89
CA PRO A 161 -5.14 -17.20 3.81
C PRO A 161 -6.66 -16.98 3.82
N ASP A 162 -7.20 -16.26 4.81
CA ASP A 162 -8.61 -16.32 5.21
C ASP A 162 -9.43 -15.04 4.90
N THR A 163 -8.92 -14.11 4.09
CA THR A 163 -9.61 -12.84 3.78
C THR A 163 -10.36 -12.83 2.43
N ARG A 164 -10.61 -14.00 1.84
CA ARG A 164 -11.40 -14.13 0.59
C ARG A 164 -12.87 -14.55 0.78
N THR A 165 -13.37 -14.52 2.01
CA THR A 165 -14.76 -14.85 2.40
C THR A 165 -15.12 -13.86 3.51
N ASP A 166 -16.12 -12.97 3.45
CA ASP A 166 -17.37 -12.90 2.72
C ASP A 166 -17.75 -11.43 2.51
N GLY A 167 -17.64 -10.93 1.29
CA GLY A 167 -18.40 -9.74 0.88
C GLY A 167 -19.80 -10.21 0.45
N PRO A 168 -20.90 -9.50 0.76
CA PRO A 168 -22.24 -9.84 0.30
C PRO A 168 -22.33 -9.66 -1.23
N GLY A 169 -21.81 -10.62 -1.99
CA GLY A 169 -21.64 -10.55 -3.44
C GLY A 169 -20.80 -11.69 -4.04
N THR A 170 -20.01 -12.42 -3.25
CA THR A 170 -19.13 -13.50 -3.76
C THR A 170 -19.79 -14.88 -3.86
N ARG A 171 -21.09 -14.94 -4.15
CA ARG A 171 -21.72 -16.22 -4.54
C ARG A 171 -21.12 -16.66 -5.88
N LYS A 172 -20.19 -17.61 -5.84
CA LYS A 172 -19.79 -18.36 -7.05
C LYS A 172 -21.06 -19.01 -7.61
N ALA A 173 -21.51 -18.52 -8.76
CA ALA A 173 -22.57 -19.18 -9.51
C ALA A 173 -22.07 -20.60 -9.85
N LEU A 174 -22.78 -21.61 -9.35
CA LEU A 174 -22.60 -22.99 -9.77
C LEU A 174 -22.79 -23.05 -11.29
N SER A 175 -21.78 -23.51 -12.02
CA SER A 175 -21.92 -23.86 -13.43
C SER A 175 -23.01 -24.93 -13.56
N ASN A 176 -23.83 -24.90 -14.61
CA ASN A 176 -24.86 -25.91 -14.87
C ASN A 176 -24.32 -27.35 -14.82
N SER A 177 -23.05 -27.56 -15.18
CA SER A 177 -22.38 -28.86 -15.06
C SER A 177 -22.22 -29.35 -13.62
N GLN A 178 -22.05 -28.45 -12.65
CA GLN A 178 -21.90 -28.77 -11.23
C GLN A 178 -23.25 -29.04 -10.55
N ALA A 179 -24.34 -28.42 -11.03
CA ALA A 179 -25.69 -28.67 -10.52
C ALA A 179 -26.23 -30.06 -10.90
N ILE A 180 -25.90 -30.55 -12.11
CA ILE A 180 -26.34 -31.88 -12.57
C ILE A 180 -25.66 -33.00 -11.77
N ALA A 181 -24.36 -32.86 -11.47
CA ALA A 181 -23.63 -33.85 -10.68
C ALA A 181 -24.17 -33.96 -9.24
N ALA A 182 -24.58 -32.86 -8.61
CA ALA A 182 -25.19 -32.88 -7.28
C ALA A 182 -26.58 -33.55 -7.26
N THR A 183 -27.30 -33.52 -8.38
CA THR A 183 -28.65 -34.09 -8.48
C THR A 183 -28.64 -35.60 -8.69
N GLN A 184 -27.57 -36.17 -9.24
CA GLN A 184 -27.45 -37.61 -9.51
C GLN A 184 -26.99 -38.46 -8.32
N VAL A 185 -26.63 -37.85 -7.19
CA VAL A 185 -26.17 -38.57 -5.98
C VAL A 185 -27.32 -38.90 -5.01
N GLN A 186 -28.57 -38.53 -5.33
CA GLN A 186 -29.75 -38.75 -4.47
C GLN A 186 -30.82 -39.70 -5.06
N THR A 187 -30.42 -40.67 -5.86
CA THR A 187 -31.26 -41.82 -6.24
C THR A 187 -30.48 -43.11 -6.10
#